data_AF-A0A090F872-F1
#
_entry.id   AF-A0A090F872-F1
#
_cell.length_a   1.000
_cell.length_b   1.000
_cell.length_c   1.000
_cell.angle_alpha   90.00
_cell.angle_beta   90.00
_cell.angle_gamma   90.00
#
_symmetry.space_group_name_H-M   'P 1'
#
loop_
_entity.id
_entity.type
_entity.pdbx_description
1 polymer ?
#
loop_
_entity_poly.entity_id
_entity_poly.type
_entity_poly.pdbx_seq_one_letter_code
_entity_poly.pdbx_strand_id
1 'polypeptide(L)'
;MPNVHYSVSHHSARRSIRYLMKLRGVFGLNVQRLRRERKLSQEQLSFVSGRTRAYISSVEAGRRNATLDTVEILAKALNVEPQDLVSASPANRRAIRATKPAPSKSTD
;
A
#
# COMPACT_ATOMS: atom_id res chain seq x y z
N MET A 1 -28.56 -29.53 5.54
CA MET A 1 -27.47 -28.57 5.76
C MET A 1 -27.68 -27.40 4.79
N PRO A 2 -28.17 -26.23 5.22
CA PRO A 2 -28.43 -25.13 4.28
C PRO A 2 -27.12 -24.44 3.88
N ASN A 3 -26.91 -24.32 2.57
CA ASN A 3 -25.82 -23.57 1.97
C ASN A 3 -26.00 -22.08 2.29
N VAL A 4 -25.09 -21.51 3.08
CA VAL A 4 -25.09 -20.09 3.40
C VAL A 4 -24.63 -19.33 2.14
N HIS A 5 -25.58 -18.91 1.32
CA HIS A 5 -25.33 -17.93 0.26
C HIS A 5 -24.98 -16.59 0.92
N TYR A 6 -23.69 -16.24 0.94
CA TYR A 6 -23.25 -14.91 1.33
C TYR A 6 -23.71 -13.91 0.25
N SER A 7 -24.86 -13.28 0.49
CA SER A 7 -25.37 -12.15 -0.27
C SER A 7 -24.35 -11.01 -0.24
N VAL A 8 -23.53 -10.90 -1.29
CA VAL A 8 -22.69 -9.71 -1.50
C VAL A 8 -23.56 -8.67 -2.19
N SER A 9 -24.23 -7.83 -1.40
CA SER A 9 -24.94 -6.65 -1.91
C SER A 9 -23.96 -5.73 -2.66
N HIS A 10 -24.19 -5.60 -3.97
CA HIS A 10 -23.39 -4.79 -4.87
C HIS A 10 -23.75 -3.31 -4.73
N HIS A 11 -23.08 -2.59 -3.83
CA HIS A 11 -23.06 -1.12 -3.85
C HIS A 11 -21.99 -0.59 -4.83
N SER A 12 -22.47 -0.36 -6.07
CA SER A 12 -22.20 0.79 -6.96
C SER A 12 -20.80 1.43 -6.95
N ALA A 13 -20.07 1.25 -8.05
CA ALA A 13 -18.95 2.04 -8.61
C ALA A 13 -17.69 2.35 -7.77
N ARG A 14 -17.76 2.48 -6.44
CA ARG A 14 -16.60 2.79 -5.56
C ARG A 14 -15.75 1.55 -5.23
N ARG A 15 -16.28 0.35 -5.45
CA ARG A 15 -15.58 -0.92 -5.19
C ARG A 15 -14.50 -1.21 -6.25
N SER A 16 -14.68 -0.73 -7.48
CA SER A 16 -13.85 -1.07 -8.64
C SER A 16 -12.45 -0.41 -8.62
N ILE A 17 -12.34 0.85 -8.17
CA ILE A 17 -11.03 1.55 -8.06
C ILE A 17 -10.15 0.93 -6.96
N ARG A 18 -10.75 0.42 -5.87
CA ARG A 18 -10.02 -0.28 -4.80
C ARG A 18 -9.38 -1.59 -5.29
N TYR A 19 -10.00 -2.27 -6.25
CA TYR A 19 -9.53 -3.56 -6.76
C TYR A 19 -8.46 -3.42 -7.87
N LEU A 20 -8.43 -2.29 -8.57
CA LEU A 20 -7.38 -2.00 -9.57
C LEU A 20 -5.99 -1.83 -8.94
N MET A 21 -5.90 -1.55 -7.64
CA MET A 21 -4.65 -1.53 -6.91
C MET A 21 -4.35 -2.91 -6.34
N LYS A 22 -3.26 -3.52 -6.80
CA LYS A 22 -2.70 -4.70 -6.14
C LYS A 22 -2.35 -4.35 -4.69
N LEU A 23 -2.61 -5.26 -3.76
CA LEU A 23 -2.35 -5.08 -2.31
C LEU A 23 -0.90 -4.61 -2.02
N ARG A 24 0.06 -5.08 -2.81
CA ARG A 24 1.47 -4.65 -2.74
C ARG A 24 1.67 -3.13 -2.93
N GLY A 25 0.85 -2.50 -3.77
CA GLY A 25 0.90 -1.06 -4.00
C GLY A 25 0.32 -0.27 -2.83
N VAL A 26 -0.79 -0.77 -2.25
CA VAL A 26 -1.35 -0.21 -1.01
C VAL A 26 -0.32 -0.31 0.11
N PHE A 27 0.32 -1.47 0.24
CA PHE A 27 1.40 -1.71 1.19
C PHE A 27 2.56 -0.73 1.03
N GLY A 28 3.11 -0.60 -0.19
CA GLY A 28 4.21 0.31 -0.46
C GLY A 28 3.89 1.78 -0.15
N LEU A 29 2.71 2.25 -0.54
CA LEU A 29 2.27 3.62 -0.26
C LEU A 29 2.10 3.88 1.23
N ASN A 30 1.53 2.92 1.97
CA ASN A 30 1.37 3.05 3.42
C ASN A 30 2.71 3.07 4.15
N VAL A 31 3.64 2.18 3.78
CA VAL A 31 5.01 2.18 4.32
C VAL A 31 5.68 3.54 4.07
N GLN A 32 5.60 4.06 2.84
CA GLN A 32 6.19 5.36 2.50
C GLN A 32 5.56 6.50 3.31
N ARG A 33 4.22 6.53 3.40
CA ARG A 33 3.48 7.56 4.14
C ARG A 33 3.87 7.55 5.62
N LEU A 34 3.76 6.40 6.28
CA LEU A 34 4.04 6.25 7.71
C LEU A 34 5.51 6.51 8.05
N ARG A 35 6.43 6.16 7.14
CA ARG A 35 7.85 6.51 7.26
C ARG A 35 8.05 8.03 7.24
N ARG A 36 7.42 8.73 6.31
CA ARG A 36 7.52 10.20 6.19
C ARG A 36 6.89 10.92 7.38
N GLU A 37 5.76 10.43 7.88
CA GLU A 37 5.11 10.96 9.09
C GLU A 37 6.04 10.87 10.32
N ARG A 38 6.91 9.83 10.35
CA ARG A 38 7.95 9.65 11.37
C ARG A 38 9.27 10.33 11.07
N LYS A 39 9.33 11.10 9.98
CA LYS A 39 10.53 11.82 9.54
C LYS A 39 11.75 10.90 9.32
N LEU A 40 11.51 9.64 8.97
CA LEU A 40 12.57 8.67 8.69
C LEU A 40 12.95 8.73 7.21
N SER A 41 14.25 8.69 6.91
CA SER A 41 14.77 8.39 5.57
C SER A 41 14.62 6.90 5.25
N GLN A 42 14.79 6.50 3.99
CA GLN A 42 14.81 5.07 3.62
C GLN A 42 16.02 4.34 4.24
N GLU A 43 17.16 5.01 4.41
CA GLU A 43 18.32 4.50 5.15
C GLU A 43 18.00 4.30 6.63
N GLN A 44 17.33 5.26 7.27
CA GLN A 44 16.95 5.13 8.68
C GLN A 44 15.96 3.99 8.89
N LEU A 45 14.93 3.86 8.04
CA LEU A 45 14.00 2.73 8.10
C LEU A 45 14.71 1.40 7.82
N SER A 46 15.66 1.39 6.88
CA SER A 46 16.51 0.23 6.59
C SER A 46 17.27 -0.22 7.83
N PHE A 47 17.90 0.72 8.55
CA PHE A 47 18.62 0.46 9.78
C PHE A 47 17.72 -0.14 10.87
N VAL A 48 16.58 0.49 11.18
CA VAL A 48 15.70 0.02 12.26
C VAL A 48 14.92 -1.25 11.92
N SER A 49 14.71 -1.58 10.64
CA SER A 49 13.99 -2.79 10.22
C SER A 49 14.91 -3.97 9.88
N GLY A 50 16.24 -3.77 9.90
CA GLY A 50 17.20 -4.80 9.45
C GLY A 50 17.05 -5.18 7.97
N ARG A 51 16.43 -4.32 7.14
CA ARG A 51 16.27 -4.53 5.70
C ARG A 51 17.19 -3.61 4.93
N THR A 52 17.60 -3.98 3.71
CA THR A 52 18.43 -3.09 2.90
C THR A 52 17.64 -1.88 2.41
N ARG A 53 18.29 -0.73 2.24
CA ARG A 53 17.68 0.47 1.64
C ARG A 53 17.02 0.19 0.29
N ALA A 54 17.67 -0.62 -0.55
CA ALA A 54 17.15 -1.02 -1.85
C ALA A 54 15.85 -1.85 -1.72
N TYR A 55 15.78 -2.71 -0.70
CA TYR A 55 14.56 -3.44 -0.37
C TYR A 55 13.43 -2.49 0.03
N ILE A 56 13.70 -1.53 0.93
CA ILE A 56 12.72 -0.51 1.35
C ILE A 56 12.21 0.29 0.14
N SER A 57 13.09 0.76 -0.73
CA SER A 57 12.72 1.47 -1.96
C SER A 57 11.83 0.63 -2.88
N SER A 58 12.15 -0.65 -3.03
CA SER A 58 11.36 -1.58 -3.85
C SER A 58 9.98 -1.92 -3.23
N VAL A 59 9.91 -1.98 -1.89
CA VAL A 59 8.64 -2.11 -1.15
C VAL A 59 7.78 -0.87 -1.37
N GLU A 60 8.32 0.33 -1.17
CA GLU A 60 7.58 1.60 -1.35
C GLU A 60 7.05 1.76 -2.78
N ALA A 61 7.80 1.29 -3.77
CA ALA A 61 7.39 1.27 -5.17
C ALA A 61 6.36 0.18 -5.50
N GLY A 62 5.94 -0.66 -4.55
CA GLY A 62 5.02 -1.76 -4.75
C GLY A 62 5.55 -2.88 -5.66
N ARG A 63 6.88 -2.95 -5.84
CA ARG A 63 7.53 -3.95 -6.71
C ARG A 63 7.83 -5.27 -6.02
N ARG A 64 7.84 -5.30 -4.68
CA ARG A 64 8.07 -6.52 -3.88
C ARG A 64 6.78 -7.26 -3.58
N ASN A 65 6.85 -8.60 -3.60
CA ASN A 65 5.91 -9.46 -2.89
C ASN A 65 6.42 -9.63 -1.45
N ALA A 66 5.95 -8.79 -0.53
CA ALA A 66 6.35 -8.86 0.86
C ALA A 66 5.74 -10.10 1.53
N THR A 67 6.53 -10.82 2.33
CA THR A 67 6.00 -11.87 3.22
C THR A 67 5.28 -11.24 4.40
N LEU A 68 4.48 -12.03 5.12
CA LEU A 68 3.84 -11.55 6.35
C LEU A 68 4.88 -11.13 7.41
N ASP A 69 5.99 -11.85 7.52
CA ASP A 69 7.10 -11.46 8.41
C ASP A 69 7.66 -10.08 8.05
N THR A 70 7.76 -9.74 6.76
CA THR A 70 8.14 -8.39 6.35
C THR A 70 7.12 -7.36 6.80
N VAL A 71 5.82 -7.66 6.68
CA VAL A 71 4.77 -6.74 7.16
C VAL A 71 4.93 -6.51 8.66
N GLU A 72 5.13 -7.58 9.45
CA GLU A 72 5.33 -7.48 10.89
C GLU A 72 6.60 -6.69 11.25
N ILE A 73 7.73 -6.98 10.60
CA ILE A 73 9.01 -6.28 10.83
C ILE A 73 8.89 -4.79 10.52
N LEU A 74 8.26 -4.43 9.39
CA LEU A 74 8.08 -3.03 9.02
C LEU A 74 7.05 -2.33 9.91
N ALA A 75 6.02 -3.03 10.37
CA ALA A 75 5.03 -2.49 11.32
C ALA A 75 5.69 -2.17 12.67
N LYS A 76 6.51 -3.08 13.19
CA LYS A 76 7.33 -2.87 14.41
C LYS A 76 8.31 -1.72 14.23
N ALA A 77 9.08 -1.70 13.14
CA ALA A 77 10.04 -0.64 12.86
C ALA A 77 9.39 0.75 12.70
N LEU A 78 8.14 0.77 12.22
CA LEU A 78 7.32 1.97 12.12
C LEU A 78 6.43 2.16 13.34
N ASN A 79 6.49 1.36 14.41
CA ASN A 79 5.59 1.49 15.57
C ASN A 79 4.11 1.72 15.17
N VAL A 80 3.56 0.79 14.37
CA VAL A 80 2.15 0.75 13.93
C VAL A 80 1.63 -0.68 13.97
N GLU A 81 0.32 -0.84 13.83
CA GLU A 81 -0.29 -2.15 13.61
C GLU A 81 -0.07 -2.63 12.17
N PRO A 82 0.09 -3.94 11.92
CA PRO A 82 0.22 -4.50 10.57
C PRO A 82 -0.93 -4.10 9.62
N GLN A 83 -2.14 -3.95 10.17
CA GLN A 83 -3.32 -3.52 9.43
C GLN A 83 -3.19 -2.12 8.82
N ASP A 84 -2.41 -1.22 9.43
CA ASP A 84 -2.17 0.13 8.93
C ASP A 84 -1.33 0.11 7.66
N LEU A 85 -0.55 -0.96 7.45
CA LEU A 85 0.25 -1.15 6.26
C LEU A 85 -0.58 -1.70 5.10
N VAL A 86 -1.62 -2.50 5.35
CA VAL A 86 -2.39 -3.17 4.28
C VAL A 86 -3.76 -2.54 4.00
N SER A 87 -4.24 -1.65 4.88
CA SER A 87 -5.53 -1.00 4.75
C SER A 87 -5.53 0.13 3.72
N ALA A 88 -6.57 0.19 2.89
CA ALA A 88 -6.77 1.29 1.95
C ALA A 88 -7.31 2.53 2.68
N SER A 89 -6.42 3.46 3.05
CA SER A 89 -6.78 4.75 3.64
C SER A 89 -7.27 5.77 2.58
N PRO A 90 -8.16 6.71 2.93
CA PRO A 90 -8.50 7.85 2.07
C PRO A 90 -7.28 8.61 1.53
N ALA A 91 -6.18 8.66 2.28
CA ALA A 91 -4.93 9.29 1.87
C ALA A 91 -4.33 8.63 0.61
N ASN A 92 -4.38 7.29 0.52
CA ASN A 92 -3.89 6.56 -0.64
C ASN A 92 -4.68 6.94 -1.91
N ARG A 93 -5.99 7.16 -1.78
CA ARG A 93 -6.86 7.58 -2.90
C ARG A 93 -6.45 8.91 -3.52
N ARG A 94 -5.94 9.85 -2.72
CA ARG A 94 -5.45 11.15 -3.21
C ARG A 94 -4.11 11.01 -3.92
N ALA A 95 -3.18 10.26 -3.35
CA ALA A 95 -1.86 10.03 -3.94
C ALA A 95 -1.94 9.45 -5.37
N ILE A 96 -2.79 8.43 -5.58
CA ILE A 96 -2.95 7.78 -6.89
C ILE A 96 -3.55 8.72 -7.93
N ARG A 97 -4.50 9.56 -7.52
CA ARG A 97 -5.13 10.54 -8.42
C ARG A 97 -4.12 11.60 -8.87
N ALA A 98 -3.17 11.96 -8.00
CA ALA A 98 -2.12 12.91 -8.33
C ALA A 98 -1.02 12.32 -9.24
N THR A 99 -0.81 11.01 -9.21
CA THR A 99 0.27 10.34 -9.98
C THR A 99 -0.18 9.73 -11.31
N LYS A 100 -1.47 9.76 -11.66
CA LYS A 100 -1.92 9.29 -12.97
C LYS A 100 -1.54 10.33 -14.04
N PRO A 101 -0.70 10.01 -15.05
CA PRO A 101 -0.53 10.92 -16.18
C PRO A 101 -1.88 11.08 -16.89
N ALA A 102 -2.19 12.31 -17.30
CA ALA A 102 -3.36 12.59 -18.13
C ALA A 102 -3.36 11.63 -19.33
N PRO A 103 -4.52 11.11 -19.78
CA PRO A 103 -4.56 10.34 -21.02
C PRO A 103 -3.93 11.21 -22.11
N SER A 104 -2.84 10.73 -22.71
CA SER A 104 -2.24 11.35 -23.88
C SER A 104 -3.33 11.50 -24.92
N LYS A 105 -3.73 12.74 -25.23
CA LYS A 105 -4.55 13.01 -26.39
C LYS A 105 -3.75 12.53 -27.59
N SER A 106 -4.13 11.38 -28.16
CA SER A 106 -3.77 11.05 -29.53
C SER A 106 -4.50 12.04 -30.41
N THR A 107 -3.77 13.03 -30.90
CA THR A 107 -4.15 13.84 -32.05
C THR A 107 -4.16 12.91 -33.26
N ASP A 108 -5.35 12.68 -33.81
CA ASP A 108 -5.56 12.64 -35.26
C ASP A 108 -6.32 13.92 -35.62
#